data_AF-A0AE81-F1
#
_entry.id   AF-A0AE81-F1
#
_cell.length_a   1.000
_cell.length_b   1.000
_cell.length_c   1.000
_cell.angle_alpha   90.00
_cell.angle_beta   90.00
_cell.angle_gamma   90.00
#
_symmetry.space_group_name_H-M   'P 1'
#
loop_
_entity.id
_entity.type
_entity.pdbx_description
1 polymer ?
#
loop_
_entity_poly.entity_id
_entity_poly.type
_entity_poly.pdbx_seq_one_letter_code
_entity_poly.pdbx_strand_id
1 'polypeptide(L)'
;MDFVMSKEYAALVVSVDAALLVVGTVQSHTLAKSATATFVRLQKRRETAMRALSNRLQAGEEPTAEELAQADRHSRPSFLPAASVGLLGSLWGVLSMALVTGLVGSVFWTATENPGPAPWLANFTAWATFVSANFLVLEAAVQFAGAVRAIPEADVARSNIGADLYDQATQRLNEYRHARRRPEPDPDPAQTP
;
A
#
# COMPACT_ATOMS: atom_id res chain seq x y z
N MET A 1 -35.15 9.28 2.26
CA MET A 1 -35.78 8.51 1.16
C MET A 1 -35.79 7.08 1.63
N ASP A 2 -36.98 6.48 1.78
CA ASP A 2 -37.09 5.08 2.18
C ASP A 2 -37.06 4.23 0.91
N PHE A 3 -35.95 3.51 0.71
CA PHE A 3 -35.85 2.58 -0.40
C PHE A 3 -36.67 1.33 -0.07
N VAL A 4 -37.54 0.93 -0.99
CA VAL A 4 -38.30 -0.32 -0.88
C VAL A 4 -37.73 -1.31 -1.88
N MET A 5 -37.43 -2.52 -1.40
CA MET A 5 -36.94 -3.59 -2.25
C MET A 5 -38.02 -3.99 -3.26
N SER A 6 -37.71 -3.86 -4.55
CA SER A 6 -38.55 -4.35 -5.66
C SER A 6 -37.77 -5.41 -6.45
N LYS A 7 -38.48 -6.25 -7.23
CA LYS A 7 -37.81 -7.26 -8.08
C LYS A 7 -36.89 -6.62 -9.12
N GLU A 8 -37.31 -5.48 -9.68
CA GLU A 8 -36.51 -4.70 -10.64
C GLU A 8 -35.25 -4.13 -9.98
N TYR A 9 -35.39 -3.55 -8.79
CA TYR A 9 -34.27 -3.02 -8.02
C TYR A 9 -33.29 -4.14 -7.62
N ALA A 10 -33.80 -5.29 -7.16
CA ALA A 10 -32.98 -6.44 -6.81
C ALA A 10 -32.15 -6.94 -8.01
N ALA A 11 -32.78 -7.07 -9.18
CA ALA A 11 -32.08 -7.46 -10.41
C ALA A 11 -31.00 -6.44 -10.80
N LEU A 12 -31.30 -5.15 -10.72
CA LEU A 12 -30.35 -4.07 -10.98
C LEU A 12 -29.15 -4.14 -10.02
N VAL A 13 -29.39 -4.17 -8.71
CA VAL A 13 -28.33 -4.24 -7.69
C VAL A 13 -27.45 -5.47 -7.88
N VAL A 14 -28.04 -6.65 -8.08
CA VAL A 14 -27.27 -7.89 -8.28
C VAL A 14 -26.34 -7.76 -9.50
N SER A 15 -26.82 -7.16 -10.59
CA SER A 15 -25.99 -6.94 -11.79
C SER A 15 -24.85 -5.96 -11.57
N VAL A 16 -25.13 -4.85 -10.87
CA VAL A 16 -24.13 -3.81 -10.57
C VAL A 16 -23.09 -4.33 -9.58
N ASP A 17 -23.51 -4.99 -8.51
CA ASP A 17 -22.63 -5.54 -7.49
C ASP A 17 -21.72 -6.64 -8.07
N ALA A 18 -22.25 -7.50 -8.95
CA ALA A 18 -21.43 -8.47 -9.66
C ALA A 18 -20.36 -7.79 -10.53
N ALA A 19 -20.71 -6.73 -11.26
CA ALA A 19 -19.75 -5.96 -12.05
C ALA A 19 -18.68 -5.30 -11.16
N LEU A 20 -19.07 -4.71 -10.03
CA LEU A 20 -18.14 -4.11 -9.08
C LEU A 20 -17.17 -5.13 -8.48
N LEU A 21 -17.64 -6.32 -8.13
CA LEU A 21 -16.79 -7.41 -7.64
C LEU A 21 -15.76 -7.83 -8.69
N VAL A 22 -16.16 -7.97 -9.96
CA VAL A 22 -15.25 -8.32 -11.06
C VAL A 22 -14.20 -7.23 -11.26
N VAL A 23 -14.63 -5.97 -11.39
CA VAL A 23 -13.73 -4.82 -11.61
C VAL A 23 -12.75 -4.68 -10.45
N GLY A 24 -13.23 -4.73 -9.22
CA GLY A 24 -12.38 -4.59 -8.04
C GLY A 24 -11.43 -5.76 -7.84
N THR A 25 -11.79 -6.98 -8.26
CA THR A 25 -10.86 -8.12 -8.28
C THR A 25 -9.71 -7.88 -9.27
N VAL A 26 -10.03 -7.38 -10.47
CA VAL A 26 -9.01 -7.06 -11.49
C VAL A 26 -8.09 -5.92 -11.03
N GLN A 27 -8.66 -4.86 -10.43
CA GLN A 27 -7.88 -3.75 -9.88
C GLN A 27 -7.00 -4.19 -8.71
N SER A 28 -7.54 -4.97 -7.77
CA SER A 28 -6.79 -5.54 -6.64
C SER A 28 -5.62 -6.41 -7.11
N HIS A 29 -5.82 -7.24 -8.12
CA HIS A 29 -4.77 -8.08 -8.68
C HIS A 29 -3.67 -7.24 -9.36
N THR A 30 -4.06 -6.18 -10.07
CA THR A 30 -3.11 -5.26 -10.71
C THR A 30 -2.29 -4.49 -9.68
N LEU A 31 -2.94 -4.05 -8.59
CA LEU A 31 -2.28 -3.42 -7.46
C LEU A 31 -1.34 -4.36 -6.71
N ALA A 32 -1.77 -5.60 -6.45
CA ALA A 32 -0.92 -6.60 -5.82
C ALA A 32 0.35 -6.84 -6.65
N LYS A 33 0.22 -6.93 -7.98
CA LYS A 33 1.37 -7.04 -8.90
C LYS A 33 2.26 -5.80 -8.86
N SER A 34 1.70 -4.59 -8.92
CA SER A 34 2.48 -3.35 -8.93
C SER A 34 3.16 -3.08 -7.58
N ALA A 35 2.49 -3.39 -6.47
CA ALA A 35 3.04 -3.33 -5.12
C ALA A 35 4.18 -4.33 -4.95
N THR A 36 4.00 -5.58 -5.42
CA THR A 36 5.07 -6.59 -5.40
C THR A 36 6.27 -6.16 -6.23
N ALA A 37 6.05 -5.64 -7.44
CA ALA A 37 7.12 -5.14 -8.30
C ALA A 37 7.86 -3.93 -7.69
N THR A 38 7.14 -3.07 -6.97
CA THR A 38 7.73 -1.93 -6.26
C THR A 38 8.51 -2.40 -5.03
N PHE A 39 7.97 -3.33 -4.27
CA PHE A 39 8.63 -3.92 -3.10
C PHE A 39 9.91 -4.64 -3.49
N VAL A 40 9.88 -5.46 -4.55
CA VAL A 40 11.08 -6.12 -5.10
C VAL A 40 12.11 -5.10 -5.58
N ARG A 41 11.69 -4.00 -6.23
CA ARG A 41 12.60 -2.92 -6.64
C ARG A 41 13.24 -2.21 -5.45
N LEU A 42 12.47 -1.91 -4.41
CA LEU A 42 12.97 -1.29 -3.18
C LEU A 42 13.92 -2.22 -2.42
N GLN A 43 13.58 -3.51 -2.32
CA GLN A 43 14.47 -4.51 -1.72
C GLN A 43 15.77 -4.63 -2.50
N LYS A 44 15.73 -4.71 -3.83
CA LYS A 44 16.94 -4.73 -4.66
C LYS A 44 17.80 -3.48 -4.45
N ARG A 45 17.22 -2.28 -4.45
CA ARG A 45 17.96 -1.03 -4.19
C ARG A 45 18.61 -1.01 -2.80
N ARG A 46 17.89 -1.49 -1.78
CA ARG A 46 18.41 -1.60 -0.42
C ARG A 46 19.52 -2.64 -0.31
N GLU A 47 19.39 -3.78 -0.98
CA GLU A 47 20.44 -4.79 -1.06
C GLU A 47 21.69 -4.26 -1.76
N THR A 48 21.57 -3.57 -2.89
CA THR A 48 22.72 -3.02 -3.62
C THR A 48 23.48 -1.97 -2.78
N ALA A 49 22.75 -1.08 -2.08
CA ALA A 49 23.36 -0.10 -1.17
C ALA A 49 24.08 -0.78 0.02
N MET A 50 23.45 -1.81 0.61
CA MET A 50 24.07 -2.57 1.71
C MET A 50 25.26 -3.41 1.25
N ARG A 51 25.27 -3.91 0.00
CA ARG A 51 26.44 -4.61 -0.58
C ARG A 51 27.63 -3.71 -0.75
N ALA A 52 27.43 -2.50 -1.25
CA ALA A 52 28.51 -1.53 -1.40
C ALA A 52 29.18 -1.23 -0.04
N LEU A 53 28.36 -1.04 1.01
CA LEU A 53 28.81 -0.86 2.39
C LEU A 53 29.55 -2.11 2.93
N SER A 54 28.97 -3.30 2.75
CA SER A 54 29.56 -4.56 3.20
C SER A 54 30.92 -4.83 2.57
N ASN A 55 31.06 -4.62 1.26
CA ASN A 55 32.31 -4.86 0.53
C ASN A 55 33.44 -3.94 1.02
N ARG A 56 33.12 -2.68 1.37
CA ARG A 56 34.11 -1.74 1.92
C ARG A 56 34.51 -2.06 3.36
N LEU A 57 33.56 -2.44 4.19
CA LEU A 57 33.86 -2.90 5.55
C LEU A 57 34.73 -4.16 5.53
N GLN A 58 34.48 -5.08 4.60
CA GLN A 58 35.30 -6.27 4.42
C GLN A 58 36.71 -5.96 3.87
N ALA A 59 36.86 -4.87 3.12
CA ALA A 59 38.16 -4.33 2.70
C ALA A 59 38.90 -3.56 3.83
N GLY A 60 38.27 -3.38 5.00
CA GLY A 60 38.82 -2.63 6.13
C GLY A 60 38.77 -1.11 5.94
N GLU A 61 38.04 -0.61 4.95
CA GLU A 61 37.85 0.82 4.71
C GLU A 61 36.65 1.36 5.49
N GLU A 62 36.80 2.51 6.14
CA GLU A 62 35.67 3.19 6.76
C GLU A 62 34.75 3.79 5.67
N PRO A 63 33.44 3.49 5.69
CA PRO A 63 32.50 4.01 4.71
C PRO A 63 32.36 5.54 4.83
N THR A 64 32.38 6.22 3.68
CA THR A 64 32.37 7.69 3.64
C THR A 64 30.99 8.25 4.03
N ALA A 65 30.98 9.48 4.57
CA ALA A 65 29.75 10.15 5.01
C ALA A 65 28.74 10.37 3.86
N GLU A 66 29.21 10.53 2.62
CA GLU A 66 28.37 10.64 1.43
C GLU A 66 27.65 9.32 1.11
N GLU A 67 28.31 8.18 1.27
CA GLU A 67 27.73 6.86 1.03
C GLU A 67 26.69 6.49 2.09
N LEU A 68 26.96 6.85 3.35
CA LEU A 68 25.97 6.75 4.43
C LEU A 68 24.75 7.66 4.18
N ALA A 69 24.97 8.87 3.68
CA ALA A 69 23.88 9.78 3.30
C ALA A 69 23.09 9.27 2.10
N GLN A 70 23.73 8.64 1.12
CA GLN A 70 23.09 8.04 -0.05
C GLN A 70 22.27 6.82 0.34
N ALA A 71 22.81 5.95 1.20
CA ALA A 71 22.10 4.82 1.78
C ALA A 71 20.90 5.26 2.64
N ASP A 72 21.02 6.34 3.41
CA ASP A 72 19.90 6.91 4.18
C ASP A 72 18.80 7.47 3.28
N ARG A 73 19.15 8.17 2.19
CA ARG A 73 18.17 8.64 1.19
C ARG A 73 17.44 7.49 0.51
N HIS A 74 18.13 6.38 0.23
CA HIS A 74 17.54 5.20 -0.43
C HIS A 74 16.76 4.29 0.53
N SER A 75 16.98 4.41 1.83
CA SER A 75 16.25 3.67 2.87
C SER A 75 15.12 4.48 3.50
N ARG A 76 14.96 5.75 3.14
CA ARG A 76 13.75 6.51 3.45
C ARG A 76 12.55 5.83 2.77
N PRO A 77 11.50 5.49 3.54
CA PRO A 77 10.32 4.87 2.97
C PRO A 77 9.73 5.83 1.91
N SER A 78 9.59 5.34 0.69
CA SER A 78 8.80 6.02 -0.34
C SER A 78 7.37 6.19 0.17
N PHE A 79 6.73 7.29 -0.25
CA PHE A 79 5.52 7.91 0.30
C PHE A 79 4.27 7.02 0.46
N LEU A 80 4.30 5.75 0.06
CA LEU A 80 3.24 4.78 0.30
C LEU A 80 3.79 3.66 1.20
N PRO A 81 3.61 3.77 2.53
CA PRO A 81 4.07 2.74 3.45
C PRO A 81 3.40 1.41 3.08
N ALA A 82 4.11 0.28 3.17
CA ALA A 82 3.52 -1.05 2.93
C ALA A 82 2.21 -1.29 3.73
N ALA A 83 2.07 -0.62 4.89
CA ALA A 83 0.85 -0.58 5.68
C ALA A 83 -0.37 -0.02 4.93
N SER A 84 -0.22 0.95 4.02
CA SER A 84 -1.34 1.52 3.26
C SER A 84 -1.90 0.54 2.23
N VAL A 85 -1.05 -0.29 1.61
CA VAL A 85 -1.50 -1.34 0.68
C VAL A 85 -2.26 -2.44 1.42
N GLY A 86 -1.78 -2.84 2.61
CA GLY A 86 -2.49 -3.78 3.48
C GLY A 86 -3.86 -3.26 3.91
N LEU A 87 -3.94 -2.01 4.36
CA LEU A 87 -5.19 -1.38 4.77
C LEU A 87 -6.19 -1.23 3.61
N LEU A 88 -5.73 -0.83 2.43
CA LEU A 88 -6.56 -0.76 1.21
C LEU A 88 -7.12 -2.13 0.84
N GLY A 89 -6.26 -3.16 0.83
CA GLY A 89 -6.69 -4.54 0.56
C GLY A 89 -7.69 -5.07 1.61
N SER A 90 -7.46 -4.80 2.89
CA SER A 90 -8.40 -5.17 3.96
C SER A 90 -9.73 -4.45 3.83
N LEU A 91 -9.72 -3.15 3.54
CA LEU A 91 -10.94 -2.36 3.34
C LEU A 91 -11.74 -2.87 2.13
N TRP A 92 -11.06 -3.17 1.02
CA TRP A 92 -11.69 -3.78 -0.14
C TRP A 92 -12.29 -5.17 0.18
N GLY A 93 -11.60 -5.97 0.98
CA GLY A 93 -12.11 -7.26 1.45
C GLY A 93 -13.41 -7.13 2.24
N VAL A 94 -13.51 -6.13 3.12
CA VAL A 94 -14.72 -5.82 3.89
C VAL A 94 -15.85 -5.38 2.95
N LEU A 95 -15.57 -4.49 1.99
CA LEU A 95 -16.55 -4.04 1.01
C LEU A 95 -17.06 -5.18 0.13
N SER A 96 -16.15 -6.05 -0.33
CA SER A 96 -16.50 -7.25 -1.11
C SER A 96 -17.43 -8.18 -0.34
N MET A 97 -17.14 -8.40 0.96
CA MET A 97 -18.04 -9.19 1.81
C MET A 97 -19.40 -8.53 1.97
N ALA A 98 -19.47 -7.20 2.11
CA ALA A 98 -20.73 -6.48 2.18
C ALA A 98 -21.55 -6.62 0.88
N LEU A 99 -20.93 -6.50 -0.30
CA LEU A 99 -21.58 -6.71 -1.60
C LEU A 99 -22.09 -8.14 -1.75
N VAL A 100 -21.26 -9.16 -1.45
CA VAL A 100 -21.68 -10.56 -1.52
C VAL A 100 -22.85 -10.84 -0.57
N THR A 101 -22.80 -10.31 0.65
CA THR A 101 -23.89 -10.43 1.62
C THR A 101 -25.18 -9.80 1.08
N GLY A 102 -25.08 -8.61 0.48
CA GLY A 102 -26.21 -7.91 -0.13
C GLY A 102 -26.79 -8.65 -1.33
N LEU A 103 -25.93 -9.22 -2.18
CA LEU A 103 -26.31 -10.01 -3.35
C LEU A 103 -27.04 -11.29 -2.94
N VAL A 104 -26.47 -12.07 -2.01
CA VAL A 104 -27.11 -13.28 -1.49
C VAL A 104 -28.45 -12.95 -0.82
N GLY A 105 -28.50 -11.90 0.00
CA GLY A 105 -29.73 -11.44 0.63
C GLY A 105 -30.80 -11.04 -0.39
N SER A 106 -30.41 -10.33 -1.45
CA SER A 106 -31.30 -9.93 -2.54
C SER A 106 -31.84 -11.12 -3.30
N VAL A 107 -30.99 -12.10 -3.63
CA VAL A 107 -31.40 -13.34 -4.31
C VAL A 107 -32.38 -14.13 -3.44
N PHE A 108 -32.07 -14.33 -2.16
CA PHE A 108 -32.97 -15.01 -1.22
C PHE A 108 -34.32 -14.30 -1.10
N TRP A 109 -34.30 -12.97 -1.02
CA TRP A 109 -35.52 -12.17 -0.99
C TRP A 109 -36.34 -12.35 -2.26
N THR A 110 -35.72 -12.32 -3.45
CA THR A 110 -36.43 -12.54 -4.73
C THR A 110 -36.96 -13.96 -4.93
N ALA A 111 -36.31 -14.96 -4.32
CA ALA A 111 -36.71 -16.36 -4.38
C ALA A 111 -37.89 -16.68 -3.45
N THR A 112 -38.24 -15.76 -2.53
CA THR A 112 -39.38 -15.92 -1.63
C THR A 112 -40.68 -15.66 -2.40
N GLU A 113 -41.69 -16.49 -2.21
CA GLU A 113 -42.94 -16.48 -2.99
C GLU A 113 -43.80 -15.22 -2.75
N ASN A 114 -43.77 -14.67 -1.53
CA ASN A 114 -44.38 -13.40 -1.15
C ASN A 114 -43.44 -12.62 -0.20
N PRO A 115 -42.39 -11.98 -0.73
CA PRO A 115 -41.46 -11.26 0.10
C PRO A 115 -42.12 -9.96 0.59
N GLY A 116 -42.19 -9.78 1.90
CA GLY A 116 -42.61 -8.52 2.50
C GLY A 116 -41.63 -7.37 2.19
N PRO A 117 -42.04 -6.11 2.42
CA PRO A 117 -41.16 -4.96 2.22
C PRO A 117 -39.90 -5.09 3.10
N ALA A 118 -38.73 -5.08 2.46
CA ALA A 118 -37.43 -5.15 3.14
C ALA A 118 -36.62 -3.86 2.94
N PRO A 119 -37.02 -2.73 3.56
CA PRO A 119 -36.33 -1.45 3.37
C PRO A 119 -34.91 -1.45 3.92
N TRP A 120 -34.65 -2.22 4.98
CA TRP A 120 -33.30 -2.37 5.54
C TRP A 120 -32.34 -3.00 4.52
N LEU A 121 -32.81 -3.99 3.74
CA LEU A 121 -32.01 -4.69 2.74
C LEU A 121 -31.69 -3.75 1.57
N ALA A 122 -32.70 -3.02 1.09
CA ALA A 122 -32.53 -2.05 0.01
C ALA A 122 -31.57 -0.91 0.40
N ASN A 123 -31.66 -0.40 1.63
CA ASN A 123 -30.73 0.61 2.14
C ASN A 123 -29.30 0.05 2.26
N PHE A 124 -29.17 -1.17 2.78
CA PHE A 124 -27.87 -1.83 2.93
C PHE A 124 -27.19 -2.04 1.57
N THR A 125 -27.91 -2.60 0.59
CA THR A 125 -27.37 -2.83 -0.75
C THR A 125 -27.02 -1.51 -1.43
N ALA A 126 -27.92 -0.52 -1.40
CA ALA A 126 -27.65 0.80 -1.99
C ALA A 126 -26.38 1.43 -1.43
N TRP A 127 -26.20 1.37 -0.11
CA TRP A 127 -25.02 1.93 0.54
C TRP A 127 -23.75 1.13 0.21
N ALA A 128 -23.80 -0.20 0.27
CA ALA A 128 -22.67 -1.05 -0.05
C ALA A 128 -22.21 -0.86 -1.50
N THR A 129 -23.15 -0.83 -2.46
CA THR A 129 -22.88 -0.54 -3.87
C THR A 129 -22.25 0.84 -4.04
N PHE A 130 -22.83 1.87 -3.41
CA PHE A 130 -22.35 3.25 -3.52
C PHE A 130 -20.92 3.41 -2.98
N VAL A 131 -20.65 2.91 -1.77
CA VAL A 131 -19.32 3.02 -1.15
C VAL A 131 -18.29 2.25 -1.98
N SER A 132 -18.63 1.05 -2.43
CA SER A 132 -17.73 0.22 -3.24
C SER A 132 -17.40 0.87 -4.59
N ALA A 133 -18.40 1.44 -5.27
CA ALA A 133 -18.19 2.16 -6.52
C ALA A 133 -17.26 3.38 -6.33
N ASN A 134 -17.50 4.20 -5.30
CA ASN A 134 -16.64 5.35 -5.01
C ASN A 134 -15.22 4.94 -4.63
N PHE A 135 -15.07 3.84 -3.88
CA PHE A 135 -13.76 3.30 -3.52
C PHE A 135 -12.95 2.92 -4.77
N LEU A 136 -13.55 2.20 -5.72
CA LEU A 136 -12.89 1.82 -6.98
C LEU A 136 -12.52 3.04 -7.84
N VAL A 137 -13.40 4.05 -7.90
CA VAL A 137 -13.12 5.30 -8.63
C VAL A 137 -11.95 6.05 -8.01
N LEU A 138 -11.92 6.17 -6.67
CA LEU A 138 -10.83 6.82 -5.96
C LEU A 138 -9.52 6.06 -6.14
N GLU A 139 -9.55 4.74 -6.02
CA GLU A 139 -8.39 3.87 -6.23
C GLU A 139 -7.83 4.01 -7.64
N ALA A 140 -8.69 4.00 -8.66
CA ALA A 140 -8.29 4.24 -10.05
C ALA A 140 -7.67 5.62 -10.25
N ALA A 141 -8.26 6.68 -9.65
CA ALA A 141 -7.74 8.03 -9.73
C ALA A 141 -6.35 8.17 -9.09
N VAL A 142 -6.14 7.55 -7.92
CA VAL A 142 -4.84 7.52 -7.24
C VAL A 142 -3.81 6.78 -8.08
N GLN A 143 -4.16 5.63 -8.65
CA GLN A 143 -3.27 4.88 -9.54
C GLN A 143 -2.89 5.68 -10.79
N PHE A 144 -3.86 6.35 -11.42
CA PHE A 144 -3.61 7.17 -12.59
C PHE A 144 -2.67 8.35 -12.28
N ALA A 145 -2.93 9.05 -11.17
CA ALA A 145 -2.07 10.15 -10.71
C ALA A 145 -0.66 9.67 -10.30
N GLY A 146 -0.54 8.47 -9.74
CA GLY A 146 0.74 7.85 -9.36
C GLY A 146 1.55 7.34 -10.56
N ALA A 147 0.89 6.75 -11.57
CA ALA A 147 1.53 6.26 -12.78
C ALA A 147 2.18 7.38 -13.60
N VAL A 148 1.56 8.57 -13.64
CA VAL A 148 2.12 9.77 -14.29
C VAL A 148 3.43 10.22 -13.65
N ARG A 149 3.69 9.87 -12.38
CA ARG A 149 4.91 10.27 -11.65
C ARG A 149 6.03 9.23 -11.71
N ALA A 150 5.82 8.05 -12.31
CA ALA A 150 6.75 6.92 -12.24
C ALA A 150 7.21 6.45 -13.63
N ILE A 151 8.19 7.15 -14.23
CA ILE A 151 8.99 6.72 -15.40
C ILE A 151 10.47 6.62 -14.93
N PRO A 152 11.26 5.65 -15.43
CA PRO A 152 11.93 4.66 -14.58
C PRO A 152 13.45 4.83 -14.47
N GLU A 153 14.00 4.32 -13.37
CA GLU A 153 15.39 3.82 -13.34
C GLU A 153 15.41 2.48 -12.62
N ALA A 154 15.63 1.41 -13.37
CA ALA A 154 15.81 0.07 -12.84
C ALA A 154 17.02 -0.56 -13.54
N ASP A 155 18.06 -0.81 -12.77
CA ASP A 155 19.16 -1.75 -12.97
C ASP A 155 19.86 -1.85 -11.59
N VAL A 156 20.51 -2.91 -11.10
CA VAL A 156 20.79 -4.28 -11.54
C VAL A 156 21.27 -5.05 -10.28
N ALA A 157 21.26 -6.38 -10.41
CA ALA A 157 22.07 -7.35 -9.66
C ALA A 157 21.59 -7.93 -8.32
N ARG A 158 21.92 -9.21 -8.20
CA ARG A 158 21.29 -10.30 -7.47
C ARG A 158 22.35 -10.97 -6.59
N SER A 159 21.85 -11.69 -5.58
CA SER A 159 22.50 -12.73 -4.76
C SER A 159 23.61 -12.39 -3.76
N ASN A 160 23.28 -12.79 -2.52
CA ASN A 160 24.09 -13.35 -1.44
C ASN A 160 24.92 -12.39 -0.58
N ILE A 161 24.36 -12.03 0.58
CA ILE A 161 25.09 -11.51 1.74
C ILE A 161 24.64 -12.33 2.95
N GLY A 162 25.59 -12.80 3.77
CA GLY A 162 25.31 -13.45 5.04
C GLY A 162 24.71 -12.48 6.07
N ALA A 163 23.80 -12.98 6.91
CA ALA A 163 22.98 -12.18 7.83
C ALA A 163 23.80 -11.22 8.73
N ASP A 164 24.98 -11.64 9.19
CA ASP A 164 25.81 -10.86 10.12
C ASP A 164 26.30 -9.52 9.56
N LEU A 165 26.61 -9.46 8.25
CA LEU A 165 27.09 -8.23 7.60
C LEU A 165 25.96 -7.22 7.33
N TYR A 166 24.74 -7.73 7.20
CA TYR A 166 23.55 -6.87 7.07
C TYR A 166 23.23 -6.15 8.37
N ASP A 167 23.38 -6.83 9.51
CA ASP A 167 23.12 -6.25 10.83
C ASP A 167 24.15 -5.16 11.17
N GLN A 168 25.42 -5.38 10.85
CA GLN A 168 26.48 -4.39 11.07
C GLN A 168 26.28 -3.11 10.23
N ALA A 169 25.89 -3.25 8.96
CA ALA A 169 25.59 -2.11 8.10
C ALA A 169 24.34 -1.34 8.56
N THR A 170 23.33 -2.06 9.09
CA THR A 170 22.13 -1.45 9.66
C THR A 170 22.42 -0.69 10.95
N GLN A 171 23.32 -1.21 11.79
CA GLN A 171 23.77 -0.56 13.02
C GLN A 171 24.50 0.76 12.73
N ARG A 172 25.45 0.76 11.79
CA ARG A 172 26.17 1.99 11.38
C ARG A 172 25.25 3.05 10.78
N LEU A 173 24.24 2.64 10.01
CA LEU A 173 23.24 3.57 9.48
C LEU A 173 22.40 4.22 10.61
N ASN A 174 22.04 3.45 11.64
CA ASN A 174 21.33 3.97 12.80
C ASN A 174 22.19 4.93 13.63
N GLU A 175 23.48 4.62 13.81
CA GLU A 175 24.44 5.52 14.47
C GLU A 175 24.57 6.85 13.72
N TYR A 176 24.69 6.82 12.40
CA TYR A 176 24.71 8.02 11.57
C TYR A 176 23.43 8.87 11.73
N ARG A 177 22.25 8.24 11.75
CA ARG A 177 20.97 8.96 12.01
C ARG A 177 20.93 9.59 13.39
N HIS A 178 21.42 8.90 14.41
CA HIS A 178 21.48 9.43 15.76
C HIS A 178 22.46 10.60 15.87
N ALA A 179 23.61 10.53 15.21
CA ALA A 179 24.57 11.63 15.15
C ALA A 179 23.96 12.87 14.47
N ARG A 180 23.24 12.70 13.35
CA ARG A 180 22.60 13.80 12.62
C ARG A 180 21.42 14.44 13.35
N ARG A 181 20.77 13.73 14.29
CA ARG A 181 19.66 14.25 15.10
C ARG A 181 20.10 14.93 16.39
N ARG A 182 21.37 14.85 16.78
CA ARG A 182 21.85 15.61 17.95
C ARG A 182 21.85 17.10 17.58
N PRO A 183 21.22 17.97 18.38
CA PRO A 183 21.44 19.41 18.27
C PRO A 183 22.93 19.66 18.47
N GLU A 184 23.50 20.52 17.62
CA GLU A 184 24.85 21.04 17.81
C GLU A 184 24.91 21.67 19.21
N PRO A 185 25.91 21.33 20.05
CA PRO A 185 26.02 21.94 21.37
C PRO A 185 26.20 23.45 21.19
N ASP A 186 25.33 24.21 21.84
CA ASP A 186 25.32 25.67 21.85
C ASP A 186 26.76 26.17 22.12
N PRO A 187 27.38 26.98 21.24
CA PRO A 187 28.73 27.46 21.47
C PRO A 187 28.76 28.22 22.79
N ASP A 188 29.61 27.75 23.70
CA ASP A 188 29.79 28.31 25.02
C ASP A 188 30.11 29.82 24.89
N PRO A 189 29.25 30.72 25.41
CA PRO A 189 29.44 32.16 25.28
C PRO A 189 30.73 32.67 25.96
N ALA A 190 31.45 31.81 26.69
CA ALA A 190 32.72 32.14 27.34
C ALA A 190 33.95 32.19 26.41
N GLN A 191 33.83 31.91 25.10
CA GLN A 191 34.97 31.88 24.16
C GLN A 191 34.96 32.97 23.07
N THR A 192 34.34 34.13 23.31
CA THR A 192 34.51 35.30 22.43
C THR A 192 35.47 36.29 23.08
N PRO A 193 36.65 36.56 22.49
CA PRO A 193 37.65 37.49 23.03
C PRO A 193 37.19 38.96 23.02
#